data_AF-A0A7W1K1B1-F1
#
_entry.id   AF-A0A7W1K1B1-F1
#
_cell.length_a   1.000
_cell.length_b   1.000
_cell.length_c   1.000
_cell.angle_alpha   90.00
_cell.angle_beta   90.00
_cell.angle_gamma   90.00
#
_symmetry.space_group_name_H-M   'P 1'
#
loop_
_entity.id
_entity.type
_entity.pdbx_description
1 polymer ?
#
loop_
_entity_poly.entity_id
_entity_poly.type
_entity_poly.pdbx_seq_one_letter_code
_entity_poly.pdbx_strand_id
1 'polypeptide(L)'
;DLPVFLRWRGVPSFDSDAFRSLVDVVDRLIVDSTEWPDVPAPYGPLADVFDRVVVSDIAWARTSRWRRQLASLWPDIGDVKAIRVTGTAAQAQLLAGWLRSRLDRDVELEHEPSDQLVGVDIDGQPAPFPPGDAPPASDLLSEELDKFERDRFYEEAVRRAAR
;
A
#
# COMPACT_ATOMS: atom_id res chain seq x y z
N ASP A 1 -1.27 14.30 25.59
CA ASP A 1 -0.68 12.96 25.59
C ASP A 1 0.33 12.87 24.46
N LEU A 2 1.35 12.02 24.58
CA LEU A 2 2.24 11.73 23.45
C LEU A 2 1.62 10.59 22.61
N PRO A 3 1.68 10.67 21.27
CA PRO A 3 1.14 9.61 20.43
C PRO A 3 1.87 8.29 20.62
N VAL A 4 1.12 7.19 20.67
CA VAL A 4 1.61 5.82 20.84
C VAL A 4 1.51 5.08 19.51
N PHE A 5 2.65 4.54 19.07
CA PHE A 5 2.78 3.80 17.81
C PHE A 5 3.08 2.33 18.09
N LEU A 6 2.36 1.43 17.40
CA LEU A 6 2.62 0.00 17.40
C LEU A 6 3.19 -0.42 16.05
N ARG A 7 4.47 -0.79 16.00
CA ARG A 7 5.03 -1.47 14.82
C ARG A 7 4.84 -2.98 14.95
N TRP A 8 4.09 -3.58 14.03
CA TRP A 8 3.95 -5.03 13.94
C TRP A 8 4.85 -5.59 12.84
N ARG A 9 5.63 -6.63 13.16
CA ARG A 9 6.53 -7.32 12.23
C ARG A 9 5.86 -8.56 11.66
N GLY A 10 5.99 -8.78 10.36
CA GLY A 10 5.22 -9.82 9.65
C GLY A 10 3.72 -9.56 9.64
N VAL A 11 2.93 -10.59 9.31
CA VAL A 11 1.46 -10.51 9.26
C VAL A 11 0.89 -10.36 10.67
N PRO A 12 0.05 -9.35 10.94
CA PRO A 12 -0.64 -9.24 12.22
C PRO A 12 -1.49 -10.47 12.54
N SER A 13 -1.47 -10.91 13.79
CA SER A 13 -2.36 -11.98 14.26
C SER A 13 -3.75 -11.41 14.54
N PHE A 14 -4.47 -11.05 13.48
CA PHE A 14 -5.71 -10.26 13.52
C PHE A 14 -6.78 -10.81 14.50
N ASP A 15 -6.90 -12.13 14.62
CA ASP A 15 -7.89 -12.77 15.49
C ASP A 15 -7.46 -12.86 16.97
N SER A 16 -6.18 -12.66 17.27
CA SER A 16 -5.65 -12.80 18.63
C SER A 16 -6.15 -11.71 19.58
N ASP A 17 -6.44 -12.07 20.83
CA ASP A 17 -6.81 -11.10 21.87
C ASP A 17 -5.68 -10.07 22.11
N ALA A 18 -4.42 -10.51 21.99
CA ALA A 18 -3.26 -9.65 22.16
C ALA A 18 -3.21 -8.54 21.10
N PHE A 19 -3.39 -8.86 19.82
CA PHE A 19 -3.46 -7.87 18.76
C PHE A 19 -4.62 -6.90 18.99
N ARG A 20 -5.82 -7.43 19.27
CA ARG A 20 -7.02 -6.60 19.48
C ARG A 20 -6.84 -5.62 20.64
N SER A 21 -6.28 -6.08 21.76
CA SER A 21 -6.04 -5.24 22.94
C SER A 21 -5.00 -4.15 22.69
N LEU A 22 -3.93 -4.46 21.93
CA LEU A 22 -2.90 -3.48 21.59
C LEU A 22 -3.43 -2.42 20.61
N VAL A 23 -4.21 -2.83 19.62
CA VAL A 23 -4.82 -1.91 18.63
C VAL A 23 -5.75 -0.91 19.30
N ASP A 24 -6.47 -1.30 20.36
CA ASP A 24 -7.43 -0.41 21.05
C ASP A 24 -6.76 0.66 21.93
N VAL A 25 -5.45 0.58 22.18
CA VAL A 25 -4.73 1.51 23.07
C VAL A 25 -3.66 2.33 22.38
N VAL A 26 -3.45 2.14 21.08
CA VAL A 26 -2.46 2.90 20.29
C VAL A 26 -3.14 3.84 19.30
N ASP A 27 -2.47 4.93 18.97
CA ASP A 27 -2.97 5.89 18.00
C ASP A 27 -2.75 5.41 16.56
N ARG A 28 -1.67 4.64 16.34
CA ARG A 28 -1.29 4.16 15.00
C ARG A 28 -0.66 2.77 15.01
N LEU A 29 -1.14 1.91 14.11
CA LEU A 29 -0.52 0.64 13.74
C LEU A 29 0.37 0.85 12.50
N ILE A 30 1.64 0.46 12.58
CA ILE A 30 2.59 0.51 11.48
C ILE A 30 2.92 -0.93 11.06
N VAL A 31 2.71 -1.24 9.79
CA VAL A 31 3.06 -2.52 9.17
C VAL A 31 4.03 -2.32 8.02
N ASP A 32 4.65 -3.40 7.56
CA ASP A 32 5.36 -3.45 6.28
C ASP A 32 4.85 -4.68 5.53
N SER A 33 3.91 -4.47 4.61
CA SER A 33 3.31 -5.60 3.87
C SER A 33 4.29 -6.27 2.91
N THR A 34 5.49 -5.71 2.68
CA THR A 34 6.56 -6.46 1.99
C THR A 34 7.06 -7.66 2.78
N GLU A 35 6.82 -7.71 4.09
CA GLU A 35 7.16 -8.85 4.96
C GLU A 35 6.09 -9.96 4.93
N TRP A 36 4.98 -9.76 4.22
CA TRP A 36 3.83 -10.65 4.26
C TRP A 36 3.88 -11.69 3.15
N PRO A 37 3.77 -12.98 3.45
CA PRO A 37 3.48 -13.98 2.44
C PRO A 37 2.03 -13.83 1.92
N ASP A 38 1.77 -14.41 0.75
CA ASP A 38 0.41 -14.63 0.22
C ASP A 38 -0.48 -13.38 0.07
N VAL A 39 0.12 -12.21 -0.18
CA VAL A 39 -0.61 -10.99 -0.57
C VAL A 39 -1.41 -11.27 -1.87
N PRO A 40 -2.72 -10.95 -1.95
CA PRO A 40 -3.44 -9.98 -1.14
C PRO A 40 -4.28 -10.54 0.03
N ALA A 41 -4.20 -11.82 0.37
CA ALA A 41 -5.11 -12.42 1.37
C ALA A 41 -5.11 -11.68 2.73
N PRO A 42 -3.96 -11.25 3.30
CA PRO A 42 -3.95 -10.51 4.57
C PRO A 42 -4.57 -9.10 4.51
N TYR A 43 -4.81 -8.54 3.32
CA TYR A 43 -5.42 -7.20 3.19
C TYR A 43 -6.90 -7.17 3.57
N GLY A 44 -7.62 -8.29 3.47
CA GLY A 44 -9.01 -8.38 3.94
C GLY A 44 -9.10 -8.10 5.45
N PRO A 45 -8.49 -8.94 6.30
CA PRO A 45 -8.44 -8.71 7.74
C PRO A 45 -7.80 -7.36 8.14
N LEU A 46 -6.83 -6.85 7.38
CA LEU A 46 -6.28 -5.51 7.62
C LEU A 46 -7.32 -4.41 7.41
N ALA A 47 -8.15 -4.53 6.37
CA ALA A 47 -9.17 -3.54 6.07
C ALA A 47 -10.22 -3.41 7.19
N ASP A 48 -10.51 -4.51 7.89
CA ASP A 48 -11.41 -4.55 9.04
C ASP A 48 -10.87 -3.78 10.27
N VAL A 49 -9.57 -3.44 10.27
CA VAL A 49 -8.90 -2.72 11.37
C VAL A 49 -8.94 -1.21 11.19
N PHE A 50 -9.17 -0.70 9.97
CA PHE A 50 -9.10 0.75 9.67
C PHE A 50 -10.05 1.63 10.47
N ASP A 51 -11.18 1.07 10.92
CA ASP A 51 -12.13 1.83 11.74
C ASP A 51 -11.71 1.93 13.20
N ARG A 52 -10.79 1.09 13.66
CA ARG A 52 -10.35 0.99 15.06
C ARG A 52 -9.09 1.80 15.34
N VAL A 53 -8.14 1.84 14.40
CA VAL A 53 -6.85 2.51 14.56
C VAL A 53 -6.38 3.08 13.22
N VAL A 54 -5.57 4.14 13.27
CA VAL A 54 -4.93 4.63 12.06
C VAL A 54 -3.84 3.63 11.63
N VAL A 55 -3.77 3.29 10.35
CA VAL A 55 -2.80 2.34 9.82
C VAL A 55 -1.83 3.03 8.85
N SER A 56 -0.54 2.73 9.01
CA SER A 56 0.50 3.04 8.05
C SER A 56 1.12 1.76 7.52
N ASP A 57 1.46 1.76 6.23
CA ASP A 57 2.17 0.65 5.60
C ASP A 57 3.42 1.19 4.88
N ILE A 58 4.58 0.67 5.29
CA ILE A 58 5.87 1.04 4.70
C ILE A 58 5.91 0.67 3.20
N ALA A 59 5.28 -0.44 2.79
CA ALA A 59 5.18 -0.81 1.39
C ALA A 59 4.40 0.24 0.59
N TRP A 60 3.29 0.76 1.15
CA TRP A 60 2.51 1.83 0.55
C TRP A 60 3.30 3.13 0.41
N ALA A 61 4.05 3.51 1.46
CA ALA A 61 4.88 4.69 1.45
C ALA A 61 5.93 4.64 0.31
N ARG A 62 6.53 3.46 0.06
CA ARG A 62 7.47 3.22 -1.05
C ARG A 62 6.85 3.38 -2.45
N THR A 63 5.53 3.32 -2.59
CA THR A 63 4.84 3.53 -3.88
C THR A 63 4.53 5.00 -4.17
N SER A 64 4.74 5.92 -3.22
CA SER A 64 4.28 7.32 -3.31
C SER A 64 4.77 8.07 -4.54
N ARG A 65 6.03 7.85 -4.96
CA ARG A 65 6.60 8.43 -6.19
C ARG A 65 5.83 7.95 -7.42
N TRP A 66 5.67 6.63 -7.57
CA TRP A 66 4.96 6.03 -8.69
C TRP A 66 3.49 6.45 -8.75
N ARG A 67 2.80 6.50 -7.61
CA ARG A 67 1.42 7.00 -7.56
C ARG A 67 1.29 8.44 -8.06
N ARG A 68 2.19 9.34 -7.65
CA ARG A 68 2.20 10.73 -8.13
C ARG A 68 2.47 10.81 -9.64
N GLN A 69 3.41 10.01 -10.13
CA GLN A 69 3.77 9.96 -11.55
C GLN A 69 2.62 9.42 -12.40
N LEU A 70 2.02 8.29 -12.02
CA LEU A 70 0.84 7.74 -12.69
C LEU A 70 -0.33 8.72 -12.64
N ALA A 71 -0.58 9.36 -11.49
CA ALA A 71 -1.62 10.38 -11.37
C ALA A 71 -1.42 11.56 -12.34
N SER A 72 -0.17 11.94 -12.66
CA SER A 72 0.12 13.00 -13.63
C SER A 72 -0.21 12.63 -15.07
N LEU A 73 -0.47 11.36 -15.38
CA LEU A 73 -0.92 10.90 -16.68
C LEU A 73 -2.45 11.03 -16.87
N TRP A 74 -3.19 11.53 -15.89
CA TRP A 74 -4.62 11.81 -16.10
C TRP A 74 -4.81 12.99 -17.06
N PRO A 75 -5.79 12.93 -17.99
CA PRO A 75 -6.83 11.90 -18.12
C PRO A 75 -6.47 10.68 -18.98
N ASP A 76 -5.28 10.62 -19.57
CA ASP A 76 -4.89 9.62 -20.58
C ASP A 76 -4.95 8.17 -20.06
N ILE A 77 -4.72 7.97 -18.74
CA ILE A 77 -4.85 6.65 -18.10
C ILE A 77 -6.25 6.37 -17.51
N GLY A 78 -7.25 7.22 -17.80
CA GLY A 78 -8.62 7.07 -17.33
C GLY A 78 -9.35 5.83 -17.86
N ASP A 79 -8.81 5.22 -18.93
CA ASP A 79 -9.38 4.04 -19.56
C ASP A 79 -8.47 2.80 -19.56
N VAL A 80 -7.49 2.75 -18.65
CA VAL A 80 -6.58 1.62 -18.46
C VAL A 80 -7.29 0.34 -18.03
N LYS A 81 -6.90 -0.78 -18.63
CA LYS A 81 -7.47 -2.12 -18.36
C LYS A 81 -6.51 -3.03 -17.62
N ALA A 82 -5.21 -2.86 -17.83
CA ALA A 82 -4.18 -3.67 -17.21
C ALA A 82 -3.01 -2.82 -16.70
N ILE A 83 -2.46 -3.23 -15.57
CA ILE A 83 -1.21 -2.72 -15.02
C ILE A 83 -0.25 -3.89 -14.81
N ARG A 84 0.97 -3.74 -15.31
CA ARG A 84 2.08 -4.61 -14.93
C ARG A 84 2.95 -3.88 -13.94
N VAL A 85 3.31 -4.53 -12.84
CA VAL A 85 4.22 -3.95 -11.84
C VAL A 85 5.42 -4.86 -11.64
N THR A 86 6.62 -4.29 -11.80
CA THR A 86 7.88 -4.96 -11.49
C THR A 86 8.36 -4.50 -10.10
N GLY A 87 8.13 -5.33 -9.08
CA GLY A 87 8.34 -4.95 -7.68
C GLY A 87 8.00 -6.07 -6.69
N THR A 88 7.86 -5.71 -5.41
CA THR A 88 7.36 -6.68 -4.40
C THR A 88 5.87 -6.96 -4.64
N ALA A 89 5.39 -8.13 -4.22
CA ALA A 89 3.97 -8.48 -4.34
C ALA A 89 3.05 -7.46 -3.65
N ALA A 90 3.47 -6.94 -2.49
CA ALA A 90 2.77 -5.89 -1.77
C ALA A 90 2.63 -4.60 -2.60
N GLN A 91 3.72 -4.11 -3.19
CA GLN A 91 3.71 -2.91 -4.03
C GLN A 91 2.83 -3.08 -5.27
N ALA A 92 2.89 -4.25 -5.93
CA ALA A 92 2.06 -4.57 -7.07
C ALA A 92 0.56 -4.51 -6.74
N GLN A 93 0.17 -5.18 -5.65
CA GLN A 93 -1.22 -5.23 -5.20
C GLN A 93 -1.73 -3.86 -4.73
N LEU A 94 -0.91 -3.08 -4.02
CA LEU A 94 -1.27 -1.74 -3.57
C LEU A 94 -1.42 -0.74 -4.72
N LEU A 95 -0.55 -0.80 -5.74
CA LEU A 95 -0.69 0.04 -6.94
C LEU A 95 -1.92 -0.33 -7.76
N ALA A 96 -2.18 -1.63 -7.97
CA ALA A 96 -3.39 -2.10 -8.63
C ALA A 96 -4.65 -1.69 -7.86
N GLY A 97 -4.68 -1.91 -6.54
CA GLY A 97 -5.78 -1.50 -5.68
C GLY A 97 -6.03 0.02 -5.72
N TRP A 98 -4.97 0.82 -5.67
CA TRP A 98 -5.06 2.27 -5.82
C TRP A 98 -5.68 2.66 -7.17
N LEU A 99 -5.18 2.11 -8.27
CA LEU A 99 -5.68 2.43 -9.61
C LEU A 99 -7.15 2.00 -9.79
N ARG A 100 -7.52 0.79 -9.33
CA ARG A 100 -8.91 0.32 -9.28
C ARG A 100 -9.81 1.27 -8.48
N SER A 101 -9.31 1.80 -7.35
CA SER A 101 -10.07 2.79 -6.56
C SER A 101 -10.28 4.11 -7.29
N ARG A 102 -9.28 4.57 -8.08
CA ARG A 102 -9.36 5.85 -8.80
C ARG A 102 -10.25 5.76 -10.03
N LEU A 103 -10.24 4.61 -10.70
CA LEU A 103 -11.04 4.35 -11.89
C LEU A 103 -12.45 3.82 -11.60
N ASP A 104 -12.71 3.44 -10.33
CA ASP A 104 -13.93 2.77 -9.88
C ASP A 104 -14.32 1.54 -10.73
N ARG A 105 -13.32 0.76 -11.12
CA ARG A 105 -13.48 -0.46 -11.93
C ARG A 105 -12.30 -1.41 -11.73
N ASP A 106 -12.46 -2.63 -12.23
CA ASP A 106 -11.40 -3.61 -12.19
C ASP A 106 -10.30 -3.28 -13.21
N VAL A 107 -9.07 -3.57 -12.78
CA VAL A 107 -7.84 -3.46 -13.58
C VAL A 107 -7.07 -4.76 -13.38
N GLU A 108 -6.76 -5.43 -14.47
CA GLU A 108 -5.96 -6.66 -14.46
C GLU A 108 -4.56 -6.33 -13.93
N LEU A 109 -4.06 -7.17 -13.02
CA LEU A 109 -2.72 -7.02 -12.46
C LEU A 109 -1.85 -8.15 -13.01
N GLU A 110 -0.75 -7.77 -13.64
CA GLU A 110 0.39 -8.65 -13.87
C GLU A 110 1.53 -8.26 -12.92
N HIS A 111 2.10 -9.24 -12.24
CA HIS A 111 3.19 -9.00 -11.29
C HIS A 111 4.47 -9.67 -11.78
N GLU A 112 5.52 -8.86 -11.95
CA GLU A 112 6.89 -9.33 -12.16
C GLU A 112 7.68 -9.16 -10.85
N PRO A 113 8.18 -10.25 -10.22
CA PRO A 113 8.87 -10.15 -8.95
C PRO A 113 10.19 -9.37 -9.00
N SER A 114 10.38 -8.46 -8.04
CA SER A 114 11.64 -7.76 -7.77
C SER A 114 11.71 -7.35 -6.30
N ASP A 115 12.92 -7.21 -5.75
CA ASP A 115 13.14 -6.75 -4.37
C ASP A 115 12.74 -5.28 -4.17
N GLN A 116 12.62 -4.53 -5.26
CA GLN A 116 12.27 -3.10 -5.27
C GLN A 116 11.32 -2.78 -6.42
N LEU A 117 10.52 -1.74 -6.24
CA LEU A 117 9.62 -1.23 -7.28
C LEU A 117 10.42 -0.48 -8.35
N VAL A 118 10.68 -1.15 -9.46
CA VAL A 118 11.56 -0.65 -10.54
C VAL A 118 10.81 -0.25 -11.80
N GLY A 119 9.59 -0.75 -12.01
CA GLY A 119 8.84 -0.49 -13.24
C GLY A 119 7.33 -0.63 -13.08
N VAL A 120 6.60 0.11 -13.91
CA VAL A 120 5.16 0.00 -14.09
C VAL A 120 4.85 0.14 -15.58
N ASP A 121 4.10 -0.81 -16.14
CA ASP A 121 3.55 -0.72 -17.49
C ASP A 121 2.04 -0.56 -17.42
N ILE A 122 1.50 0.22 -18.34
CA ILE A 122 0.08 0.56 -18.47
C ILE A 122 -0.39 0.05 -19.83
N ASP A 123 -1.36 -0.88 -19.84
CA ASP A 123 -1.87 -1.54 -21.05
C ASP A 123 -0.73 -2.08 -21.96
N GLY A 124 0.31 -2.64 -21.34
CA GLY A 124 1.47 -3.23 -22.02
C GLY A 124 2.49 -2.21 -22.53
N GLN A 125 2.34 -0.92 -22.23
CA GLN A 125 3.33 0.13 -22.53
C GLN A 125 4.04 0.59 -21.26
N PRO A 126 5.38 0.64 -21.22
CA PRO A 126 6.10 1.16 -20.07
C PRO A 126 5.69 2.60 -19.76
N ALA A 127 5.37 2.88 -18.49
CA ALA A 127 5.13 4.25 -18.07
C ALA A 127 6.41 5.09 -18.29
N PRO A 128 6.30 6.35 -18.72
CA PRO A 128 7.44 7.17 -19.16
C PRO A 128 8.23 7.75 -17.99
N PHE A 129 8.41 6.98 -16.92
CA PHE A 129 9.08 7.40 -15.69
C PHE A 129 10.26 6.49 -15.41
N PRO A 130 11.47 7.04 -15.20
CA PRO A 130 12.62 6.20 -14.89
C PRO A 130 12.41 5.51 -13.53
N PRO A 131 13.04 4.35 -13.30
CA PRO A 131 13.25 3.85 -11.94
C PRO A 131 13.92 4.98 -11.13
N GLY A 132 13.43 5.22 -9.92
CA GLY A 132 14.05 6.17 -9.01
C GLY A 132 14.30 5.48 -7.68
N ASP A 133 15.29 5.96 -6.95
CA ASP A 133 15.61 5.39 -5.64
C ASP A 133 14.40 5.52 -4.71
N ALA A 134 14.04 4.40 -4.08
CA ALA A 134 13.08 4.44 -2.99
C ALA A 134 13.70 5.21 -1.81
N PRO A 135 12.93 6.03 -1.07
CA PRO A 135 13.43 6.63 0.16
C PRO A 135 13.87 5.53 1.13
N PRO A 136 14.95 5.74 1.90
CA PRO A 136 15.42 4.74 2.86
C PRO A 136 14.35 4.50 3.94
N ALA A 137 14.31 3.28 4.49
CA ALA A 137 13.27 2.87 5.42
C ALA A 137 13.21 3.73 6.71
N SER A 138 14.32 4.33 7.13
CA SER A 138 14.37 5.28 8.25
C SER A 138 13.56 6.54 8.00
N ASP A 139 13.60 7.04 6.77
CA ASP A 139 12.95 8.30 6.40
C ASP A 139 11.45 8.05 6.27
N LEU A 140 11.06 6.92 5.68
CA LEU A 140 9.66 6.50 5.62
C LEU A 140 9.06 6.31 7.02
N LEU A 141 9.77 5.64 7.93
CA LEU A 141 9.29 5.47 9.29
C LEU A 141 9.12 6.82 9.99
N SER A 142 10.07 7.74 9.80
CA SER A 142 10.00 9.09 10.39
C SER A 142 8.83 9.89 9.81
N GLU A 143 8.60 9.85 8.50
CA GLU A 143 7.44 10.49 7.85
C GLU A 143 6.10 9.93 8.35
N GLU A 144 6.02 8.62 8.64
CA GLU A 144 4.80 8.04 9.20
C GLU A 144 4.53 8.50 10.64
N LEU A 145 5.55 8.89 11.41
CA LEU A 145 5.39 9.45 12.76
C LEU A 145 4.82 10.88 12.74
N ASP A 146 5.00 11.62 11.64
CA ASP A 146 4.49 12.98 11.45
C ASP A 146 3.07 13.02 10.88
N LYS A 147 2.49 11.86 10.53
CA LYS A 147 1.12 11.75 10.02
C LYS A 147 0.15 11.47 11.16
N PHE A 148 -0.80 12.37 11.37
CA PHE A 148 -1.84 12.22 12.41
C PHE A 148 -3.20 11.78 11.86
N GLU A 149 -3.38 11.83 10.54
CA GLU A 149 -4.66 11.50 9.89
C GLU A 149 -4.63 10.12 9.23
N ARG A 150 -5.84 9.60 8.94
CA ARG A 150 -6.04 8.41 8.12
C ARG A 150 -5.70 8.71 6.66
N ASP A 151 -4.93 7.83 6.02
CA ASP A 151 -4.72 7.90 4.57
C ASP A 151 -5.86 7.17 3.85
N ARG A 152 -6.89 7.93 3.44
CA ARG A 152 -8.06 7.36 2.74
C ARG A 152 -7.69 6.67 1.43
N PHE A 153 -6.66 7.17 0.72
CA PHE A 153 -6.21 6.55 -0.53
C PHE A 153 -5.57 5.19 -0.26
N TYR A 154 -4.82 5.06 0.83
CA TYR A 154 -4.29 3.78 1.29
C TYR A 154 -5.42 2.80 1.64
N GLU A 155 -6.38 3.22 2.47
CA GLU A 155 -7.47 2.34 2.88
C GLU A 155 -8.30 1.85 1.68
N GLU A 156 -8.61 2.73 0.73
CA GLU A 156 -9.33 2.38 -0.49
C GLU A 156 -8.50 1.45 -1.39
N ALA A 157 -7.19 1.66 -1.48
CA ALA A 157 -6.30 0.77 -2.22
C ALA A 157 -6.29 -0.64 -1.61
N VAL A 158 -6.15 -0.77 -0.28
CA VAL A 158 -6.20 -2.05 0.43
C VAL A 158 -7.55 -2.74 0.22
N ARG A 159 -8.66 -2.02 0.38
CA ARG A 159 -10.02 -2.56 0.15
C ARG A 159 -10.24 -3.04 -1.29
N ARG A 160 -9.58 -2.43 -2.28
CA ARG A 160 -9.65 -2.84 -3.71
C ARG A 160 -8.62 -3.92 -4.07
N ALA A 161 -7.55 -4.06 -3.31
CA ALA A 161 -6.57 -5.13 -3.46
C ALA A 161 -7.07 -6.45 -2.85
N ALA A 162 -7.86 -6.39 -1.77
CA ALA A 162 -8.44 -7.55 -1.10
C ALA A 162 -9.61 -8.23 -1.85
N ARG A 163 -10.03 -7.69 -3.01
CA ARG A 163 -11.15 -8.19 -3.81
C ARG A 163 -10.70 -9.12 -4.92
#